data_AF-G9Y510-F1
#
_entry.id   AF-G9Y510-F1
#
_cell.length_a   1.000
_cell.length_b   1.000
_cell.length_c   1.000
_cell.angle_alpha   90.00
_cell.angle_beta   90.00
_cell.angle_gamma   90.00
#
_symmetry.space_group_name_H-M   'P 1'
#
loop_
_entity.id
_entity.type
_entity.pdbx_description
1 polymer ?
#
loop_
_entity_poly.entity_id
_entity_poly.type
_entity_poly.pdbx_seq_one_letter_code
_entity_poly.pdbx_strand_id
1 'polypeptide(L)' 'MMDDIKLETSEDGDMAYVYLPKHPGKGIADVTVKQVPMHTLIDNYQGPEIFLYFDKNDVMIGMEFF' A
#
# COMPACT_ATOMS: atom_id res chain seq x y z
N MET A 1 -11.79 5.85 18.00
CA MET A 1 -12.24 6.20 16.64
C MET A 1 -11.74 5.09 15.75
N MET A 2 -12.58 4.55 14.87
CA MET A 2 -12.12 3.55 13.91
C MET A 2 -11.24 4.31 12.92
N ASP A 3 -9.97 3.94 12.81
CA ASP A 3 -9.08 4.56 11.85
C ASP A 3 -9.56 4.17 10.44
N ASP A 4 -9.84 5.17 9.59
CA ASP A 4 -10.51 4.94 8.31
C ASP A 4 -9.56 4.31 7.27
N ILE A 5 -10.07 3.35 6.49
CA ILE A 5 -9.42 2.89 5.26
C ILE A 5 -9.75 3.88 4.16
N LYS A 6 -8.74 4.39 3.45
CA LYS A 6 -8.91 5.34 2.35
C LYS A 6 -8.36 4.79 1.05
N LEU A 7 -9.13 4.92 -0.03
CA LEU A 7 -8.68 4.64 -1.40
C LEU A 7 -8.42 5.96 -2.12
N GLU A 8 -7.33 6.03 -2.86
CA GLU A 8 -7.07 7.07 -3.83
C GLU A 8 -6.68 6.45 -5.16
N THR A 9 -7.04 7.11 -6.26
CA THR A 9 -6.71 6.69 -7.61
C THR A 9 -5.97 7.82 -8.33
N SER A 10 -5.10 7.48 -9.27
CA SER A 10 -4.54 8.45 -10.23
C SER A 10 -5.64 9.01 -11.13
N GLU A 11 -5.36 10.15 -11.80
CA GLU A 11 -6.32 10.80 -12.70
C GLU A 11 -6.66 9.95 -13.94
N ASP A 12 -5.69 9.17 -14.42
CA ASP A 12 -5.85 8.22 -15.54
C ASP A 12 -6.46 6.88 -15.10
N GLY A 13 -6.49 6.59 -13.80
CA GLY A 13 -7.00 5.34 -13.24
C GLY A 13 -6.03 4.15 -13.32
N ASP A 14 -4.80 4.37 -13.77
CA ASP A 14 -3.77 3.33 -13.92
C ASP A 14 -3.11 2.95 -12.58
N MET A 15 -3.34 3.72 -11.52
CA MET A 15 -2.83 3.40 -10.19
C MET A 15 -3.88 3.66 -9.12
N ALA A 16 -3.92 2.75 -8.13
CA ALA A 16 -4.70 2.95 -6.92
C ALA A 16 -3.84 2.72 -5.67
N TYR A 17 -4.05 3.54 -4.65
CA TYR A 17 -3.41 3.42 -3.35
C TYR A 17 -4.45 3.28 -2.24
N VAL A 18 -4.33 2.23 -1.43
CA VAL A 18 -5.10 2.01 -0.21
C VAL A 18 -4.26 2.43 0.99
N TYR A 19 -4.71 3.45 1.71
CA TYR A 19 -4.19 3.85 3.02
C TYR A 19 -4.88 3.03 4.09
N LEU A 20 -4.09 2.37 4.93
CA LEU A 20 -4.59 1.65 6.10
C LEU A 20 -4.56 2.55 7.34
N PRO A 21 -5.34 2.22 8.38
CA PRO A 21 -5.41 2.90 9.67
C PRO A 21 -4.15 3.59 10.21
N LYS A 22 -3.01 2.91 10.12
CA LYS A 22 -1.73 3.37 10.70
C LYS A 22 -0.88 4.19 9.74
N HIS A 23 -1.39 4.45 8.53
CA HIS A 23 -0.69 5.30 7.59
C HIS A 23 -0.72 6.75 8.09
N PRO A 24 0.43 7.41 8.28
CA PRO A 24 0.50 8.77 8.82
C PRO A 24 0.05 9.86 7.81
N GLY A 25 -0.53 9.47 6.67
CA GLY A 25 -0.85 10.37 5.55
C GLY A 25 0.31 10.61 4.55
N LYS A 26 0.00 11.37 3.49
CA LYS A 26 0.93 11.75 2.42
C LYS A 26 1.95 12.79 2.86
N GLY A 27 3.11 12.79 2.20
CA GLY A 27 4.10 13.88 2.30
C GLY A 27 4.96 13.84 3.56
N ILE A 28 4.86 12.76 4.34
CA ILE A 28 5.74 12.50 5.48
C ILE A 28 6.88 11.60 4.98
N ALA A 29 8.11 11.98 5.28
CA ALA A 29 9.29 11.19 4.93
C ALA A 29 9.37 9.90 5.78
N ASP A 30 9.99 8.86 5.23
CA ASP A 30 10.32 7.60 5.92
C ASP A 30 9.11 6.85 6.51
N VAL A 31 7.92 7.07 5.95
CA VAL A 31 6.67 6.39 6.33
C VAL A 31 6.71 4.92 5.96
N THR A 32 7.11 4.66 4.73
CA THR A 32 7.34 3.33 4.20
C THR A 32 8.83 3.04 4.28
N VAL A 33 9.19 1.98 5.00
CA VAL A 33 10.60 1.53 5.03
C VAL A 33 10.78 0.20 4.29
N LYS A 34 9.70 -0.48 3.93
CA LYS A 34 9.72 -1.76 3.25
C LYS A 34 8.53 -1.88 2.29
N GLN A 35 8.83 -2.43 1.12
CA GLN A 35 7.87 -2.72 0.07
C GLN A 35 8.00 -4.22 -0.29
N VAL A 36 6.88 -4.92 -0.35
CA VAL A 36 6.83 -6.35 -0.71
C VAL A 36 5.91 -6.53 -1.93
N PRO A 37 6.43 -6.99 -3.07
CA PRO A 37 5.61 -7.29 -4.23
C PRO A 37 4.74 -8.55 -3.98
N MET A 38 3.45 -8.49 -4.30
CA MET A 38 2.48 -9.56 -4.02
C MET A 38 2.87 -10.89 -4.68
N HIS A 39 3.42 -10.83 -5.89
CA HIS A 39 3.85 -12.02 -6.64
C HIS A 39 4.99 -12.80 -5.96
N THR A 40 5.65 -12.22 -4.95
CA THR A 40 6.67 -12.92 -4.14
C THR A 40 6.05 -13.72 -2.98
N LEU A 41 4.77 -13.49 -2.68
CA LEU A 41 4.06 -14.10 -1.55
C LEU A 41 3.09 -15.19 -1.99
N ILE A 42 2.59 -15.13 -3.22
CA ILE A 42 1.57 -16.04 -3.75
C ILE A 42 2.11 -16.68 -5.03
N ASP A 43 2.33 -17.99 -4.98
CA ASP A 43 2.74 -18.77 -6.14
C ASP A 43 1.69 -18.67 -7.26
N ASN A 44 2.17 -18.47 -8.49
CA ASN A 44 1.33 -18.34 -9.69
C ASN A 44 0.26 -17.23 -9.59
N TYR A 45 0.59 -16.10 -8.96
CA TYR A 45 -0.26 -14.92 -8.96
C TYR A 45 -0.40 -14.34 -10.38
N GLN A 46 -1.65 -14.20 -10.87
CA GLN A 46 -2.00 -13.73 -12.22
C GLN A 46 -2.83 -12.42 -12.19
N GLY A 47 -2.61 -11.58 -11.17
CA GLY A 47 -3.34 -10.33 -10.98
C GLY A 47 -2.52 -9.08 -11.36
N PRO A 48 -3.07 -7.88 -11.09
CA PRO A 48 -2.36 -6.60 -11.25
C PRO A 48 -1.09 -6.55 -10.41
N GLU A 49 -0.15 -5.67 -10.74
CA GLU A 49 1.03 -5.53 -9.90
C GLU A 49 0.62 -4.86 -8.57
N ILE A 50 0.84 -5.57 -7.45
CA ILE A 50 0.48 -5.08 -6.12
C ILE A 50 1.72 -5.01 -5.25
N PHE A 51 1.91 -3.87 -4.58
CA PHE A 51 2.92 -3.70 -3.56
C PHE A 51 2.31 -3.49 -2.19
N LEU A 52 2.82 -4.22 -1.19
CA LEU A 52 2.48 -4.06 0.22
C LEU A 52 3.51 -3.16 0.90
N TYR A 53 3.06 -2.12 1.57
CA TYR A 53 3.91 -1.13 2.22
C TYR A 53 3.88 -1.26 3.73
N PHE A 54 5.07 -1.27 4.34
CA PHE A 54 5.25 -1.46 5.79
C PHE A 54 6.01 -0.29 6.42
N ASP A 55 5.59 0.05 7.64
CA ASP A 55 6.30 1.00 8.49
C ASP A 55 7.55 0.36 9.14
N LYS A 56 8.29 1.18 9.89
CA LYS A 56 9.51 0.76 10.63
C LYS A 56 9.30 -0.31 11.71
N ASN A 57 8.05 -0.60 12.06
CA ASN A 57 7.67 -1.60 13.05
C ASN A 57 7.08 -2.85 12.39
N ASP A 58 7.31 -3.05 11.07
CA ASP A 58 6.76 -4.12 10.26
C ASP A 58 5.21 -4.15 10.25
N VAL A 59 4.57 -3.00 10.45
CA VAL A 59 3.12 -2.89 10.33
C VAL A 59 2.77 -2.48 8.91
N MET A 60 1.90 -3.26 8.26
CA MET A 60 1.38 -2.89 6.95
C MET A 60 0.53 -1.62 7.07
N ILE A 61 0.89 -0.61 6.28
CA ILE A 61 0.27 0.72 6.30
C ILE A 61 -0.39 1.10 4.97
N GLY A 62 -0.10 0.38 3.89
CA GLY A 62 -0.78 0.62 2.63
C GLY A 62 -0.53 -0.43 1.57
N MET A 63 -1.25 -0.28 0.47
CA MET A 63 -1.14 -1.13 -0.72
C MET A 63 -1.26 -0.26 -1.97
N GLU A 64 -0.45 -0.53 -2.98
CA GLU A 64 -0.54 0.12 -4.29
C GLU A 64 -0.78 -0.92 -5.36
N PHE A 65 -1.60 -0.54 -6.34
CA PHE A 65 -2.09 -1.38 -7.43
C PHE A 65 -1.79 -0.67 -8.74
N PHE A 66 -1.25 -1.39 -9.72
CA PHE A 66 -1.02 -0.97 -11.12
C PHE A 66 -1.72 -1.91 -12.10
#